data_AF-A0A0C1NXK6-F1
#
_entry.id   AF-A0A0C1NXK6-F1
#
_cell.length_a   1.000
_cell.length_b   1.000
_cell.length_c   1.000
_cell.angle_alpha   90.00
_cell.angle_beta   90.00
_cell.angle_gamma   90.00
#
_symmetry.space_group_name_H-M   'P 1'
#
loop_
_entity.id
_entity.type
_entity.pdbx_description
1 polymer ?
#
loop_
_entity_poly.entity_id
_entity_poly.type
_entity_poly.pdbx_seq_one_letter_code
_entity_poly.pdbx_strand_id
1 'polypeptide(L)'
;MEKNLKQKALQNLAQTAGEVAEEAIKKESAKIIAVLQKETQYEKIVDDLVLLDTIAYRVYEQAFMAIRDFLERLKSLKLTYENILGFSSEQLSEYRNNFDLIVKSLEVLENIRYHKPSEILDIFFEYSCHEKENVAKQAIQGISKLAEYDLDIFYGDGKNWLGLGWEPQEKVLEKISSFDKNQKKNYFSAIIVSCTQILSPTITGTKSNYKTFTFRTGAMPAEDGVKQIRKKALDELQNLYLLAENIDQKKTVLCTMETATHTPHMGNYGDDVRAMIIEDTITVMRFIRDIVASGDMQIMQKIEHDTYWIFYHKGTLDETIRKIAFEIRDTLYENKEYQKFRILIGFESIFHDWEKSGPESEDFESEDKFREKEALKLAEAINEETYNEWEKRIISYASIESNDMATFPYFGKFLEHFGKTSPALALKLLLDTSDQLERFIIAIFCGVMETERKGDVYSLIEKWCDEGKYLFSVARFFEYSPELNEKLLNKILNKAIASNDLNTLNQIISIVSVQYNEKNKPLIKSIFMPALEKLTANKNSNWIFSVWFRKQRKDVIADMGNTELKAILDNLFCLKRIDYHAEDILCEIAKHVPELVIQFFCERLSKEKDKDDNGRYEAIPFNFHK
;
A
#
# COMPACT_ATOMS: atom_id res chain seq x y z
N MET A 1 -1.44 -31.90 -27.32
CA MET A 1 -0.41 -32.94 -27.11
C MET A 1 0.82 -32.69 -27.99
N GLU A 2 0.66 -32.38 -29.27
CA GLU A 2 1.76 -32.07 -30.21
C GLU A 2 2.57 -30.81 -29.84
N LYS A 3 1.92 -29.74 -29.35
CA LYS A 3 2.58 -28.49 -28.92
C LYS A 3 3.58 -28.68 -27.76
N ASN A 4 3.18 -29.40 -26.71
CA ASN A 4 4.05 -29.72 -25.57
C ASN A 4 5.25 -30.61 -25.98
N LEU A 5 5.08 -31.45 -27.00
CA LEU A 5 6.18 -32.25 -27.55
C LEU A 5 7.17 -31.37 -28.31
N LYS A 6 6.69 -30.41 -29.10
CA LYS A 6 7.54 -29.44 -29.81
C LYS A 6 8.33 -28.56 -28.86
N GLN A 7 7.70 -28.02 -27.82
CA GLN A 7 8.40 -27.21 -26.81
C GLN A 7 9.48 -28.02 -26.08
N LYS A 8 9.17 -29.25 -25.64
CA LYS A 8 10.17 -30.15 -25.01
C LYS A 8 11.31 -30.51 -25.96
N ALA A 9 11.01 -30.73 -27.24
CA ALA A 9 12.04 -30.99 -28.25
C ALA A 9 12.98 -29.79 -28.41
N LEU A 10 12.43 -28.57 -28.45
CA LEU A 10 13.23 -27.35 -28.52
C LEU A 10 14.03 -27.08 -27.23
N GLN A 11 13.47 -27.37 -26.06
CA GLN A 11 14.21 -27.31 -24.79
C GLN A 11 15.43 -28.23 -24.81
N ASN A 12 15.25 -29.48 -25.26
CA ASN A 12 16.35 -30.45 -25.37
C ASN A 12 17.39 -30.00 -26.41
N LEU A 13 16.94 -29.49 -27.57
CA LEU A 13 17.83 -28.96 -28.61
C LEU A 13 18.64 -27.77 -28.11
N ALA A 14 18.01 -26.84 -27.38
CA ALA A 14 18.67 -25.66 -26.84
C ALA A 14 19.79 -26.02 -25.85
N GLN A 15 19.61 -27.10 -25.08
CA GLN A 15 20.63 -27.64 -24.17
C GLN A 15 21.73 -28.45 -24.86
N THR A 16 21.54 -28.82 -26.14
CA THR A 16 22.50 -29.65 -26.88
C THR A 16 23.51 -28.78 -27.61
N ALA A 17 24.81 -29.01 -27.37
CA ALA A 17 25.88 -28.34 -28.10
C ALA A 17 26.14 -29.01 -29.46
N GLY A 18 26.49 -28.21 -30.47
CA GLY A 18 26.93 -28.68 -31.79
C GLY A 18 26.28 -27.94 -32.96
N GLU A 19 26.95 -27.93 -34.12
CA GLU A 19 26.53 -27.19 -35.32
C GLU A 19 25.12 -27.58 -35.81
N VAL A 20 24.80 -28.87 -35.76
CA VAL A 20 23.47 -29.39 -36.18
C VAL A 20 22.34 -28.84 -35.30
N ALA A 21 22.58 -28.75 -33.98
CA ALA A 21 21.61 -28.19 -33.05
C ALA A 21 21.44 -26.68 -33.28
N GLU A 22 22.53 -25.95 -33.52
CA GLU A 22 22.49 -24.52 -33.85
C GLU A 22 21.75 -24.23 -35.14
N GLU A 23 21.99 -25.01 -36.20
CA GLU A 23 21.30 -24.84 -37.48
C GLU A 23 19.81 -25.14 -37.34
N ALA A 24 19.44 -26.18 -36.59
CA ALA A 24 18.04 -26.51 -36.30
C ALA A 24 17.33 -25.38 -35.52
N ILE A 25 17.98 -24.82 -34.49
CA ILE A 25 17.44 -23.72 -33.69
C ILE A 25 17.29 -22.46 -34.56
N LYS A 26 18.28 -22.11 -35.38
CA LYS A 26 18.21 -20.97 -36.32
C LYS A 26 17.09 -21.13 -37.33
N LYS A 27 16.90 -22.33 -37.87
CA LYS A 27 15.81 -22.62 -38.81
C LYS A 27 14.45 -22.49 -38.15
N GLU A 28 14.31 -22.94 -36.90
CA GLU A 28 13.05 -22.84 -36.18
C GLU A 28 12.76 -21.40 -35.74
N SER A 29 13.77 -20.66 -35.27
CA SER A 29 13.61 -19.24 -34.93
C SER A 29 13.18 -18.41 -36.13
N ALA A 30 13.73 -18.66 -37.33
CA ALA A 30 13.29 -18.00 -38.55
C ALA A 30 11.80 -18.21 -38.87
N LYS A 31 11.24 -19.41 -38.57
CA LYS A 31 9.80 -19.67 -38.75
C LYS A 31 8.97 -18.90 -37.74
N ILE A 32 9.38 -18.93 -36.47
CA ILE A 32 8.71 -18.20 -35.38
C ILE A 32 8.67 -16.70 -35.70
N ILE A 33 9.80 -16.13 -36.13
CA ILE A 33 9.90 -14.71 -36.52
C ILE A 33 8.95 -14.38 -37.67
N ALA A 34 8.86 -15.26 -38.69
CA ALA A 34 7.95 -15.06 -39.81
C ALA A 34 6.47 -15.03 -39.36
N VAL A 35 6.10 -15.79 -38.32
CA VAL A 35 4.77 -15.76 -37.71
C VAL A 35 4.56 -14.45 -36.96
N LEU A 36 5.48 -14.04 -36.08
CA LEU A 36 5.38 -12.78 -35.34
C LEU A 36 5.26 -11.54 -36.26
N GLN A 37 5.81 -11.61 -37.47
CA GLN A 37 5.70 -10.52 -38.46
C GLN A 37 4.34 -10.44 -39.16
N LYS A 38 3.60 -11.55 -39.30
CA LYS A 38 2.43 -11.62 -40.22
C LYS A 38 1.14 -12.08 -39.56
N GLU A 39 1.21 -12.97 -38.58
CA GLU A 39 0.03 -13.59 -37.97
C GLU A 39 -0.77 -12.56 -37.16
N THR A 40 -2.08 -12.75 -37.12
CA THR A 40 -3.04 -11.91 -36.38
C THR A 40 -3.78 -12.71 -35.32
N GLN A 41 -3.75 -14.04 -35.41
CA GLN A 41 -4.40 -14.93 -34.47
C GLN A 41 -3.65 -14.98 -33.14
N TYR A 42 -4.31 -14.53 -32.06
CA TYR A 42 -3.71 -14.38 -30.75
C TYR A 42 -3.08 -15.69 -30.23
N GLU A 43 -3.78 -16.82 -30.32
CA GLU A 43 -3.32 -18.09 -29.75
C GLU A 43 -2.02 -18.57 -30.41
N LYS A 44 -1.88 -18.39 -31.73
CA LYS A 44 -0.65 -18.75 -32.46
C LYS A 44 0.51 -17.84 -32.10
N ILE A 45 0.25 -16.54 -31.96
CA ILE A 45 1.27 -15.57 -31.55
C ILE A 45 1.79 -15.94 -30.16
N VAL A 46 0.90 -16.22 -29.21
CA VAL A 46 1.28 -16.64 -27.85
C VAL A 46 2.12 -17.91 -27.89
N ASP A 47 1.68 -18.93 -28.63
CA ASP A 47 2.44 -20.19 -28.76
C ASP A 47 3.86 -19.93 -29.27
N ASP A 48 4.00 -19.11 -30.31
CA ASP A 48 5.29 -18.82 -30.92
C ASP A 48 6.18 -17.91 -30.06
N LEU A 49 5.60 -17.01 -29.25
CA LEU A 49 6.35 -16.30 -28.20
C LEU A 49 6.91 -17.27 -27.16
N VAL A 50 6.14 -18.26 -26.70
CA VAL A 50 6.63 -19.29 -25.75
C VAL A 50 7.74 -20.14 -26.38
N LEU A 51 7.62 -20.48 -27.66
CA LEU A 51 8.67 -21.19 -28.38
C LEU A 51 9.91 -20.32 -28.56
N LEU A 52 9.76 -19.03 -28.87
CA LEU A 52 10.88 -18.10 -28.97
C LEU A 52 11.61 -17.99 -27.63
N ASP A 53 10.86 -17.78 -26.55
CA ASP A 53 11.39 -17.68 -25.19
C ASP A 53 12.29 -18.87 -24.83
N THR A 54 11.83 -20.06 -25.17
CA THR A 54 12.53 -21.33 -24.92
C THR A 54 13.93 -21.39 -25.57
N ILE A 55 14.09 -20.76 -26.73
CA ILE A 55 15.33 -20.83 -27.53
C ILE A 55 16.08 -19.49 -27.59
N ALA A 56 15.53 -18.42 -27.03
CA ALA A 56 15.98 -17.04 -27.24
C ALA A 56 17.46 -16.86 -26.90
N TYR A 57 17.95 -17.45 -25.80
CA TYR A 57 19.35 -17.35 -25.38
C TYR A 57 20.35 -17.93 -26.41
N ARG A 58 19.93 -18.86 -27.28
CA ARG A 58 20.77 -19.42 -28.36
C ARG A 58 20.74 -18.58 -29.64
N VAL A 59 19.75 -17.71 -29.80
CA VAL A 59 19.50 -16.86 -30.99
C VAL A 59 19.16 -15.42 -30.58
N TYR A 60 19.87 -14.91 -29.56
CA TYR A 60 19.50 -13.68 -28.86
C TYR A 60 19.44 -12.46 -29.78
N GLU A 61 20.33 -12.38 -30.78
CA GLU A 61 20.33 -11.33 -31.81
C GLU A 61 19.01 -11.31 -32.60
N GLN A 62 18.61 -12.46 -33.12
CA GLN A 62 17.39 -12.59 -33.91
C GLN A 62 16.15 -12.41 -33.04
N ALA A 63 16.17 -12.96 -31.81
CA ALA A 63 15.07 -12.83 -30.87
C ALA A 63 14.85 -11.36 -30.46
N PHE A 64 15.91 -10.63 -30.11
CA PHE A 64 15.82 -9.21 -29.77
C PHE A 64 15.22 -8.39 -30.91
N MET A 65 15.75 -8.54 -32.13
CA MET A 65 15.26 -7.81 -33.29
C MET A 65 13.79 -8.13 -33.59
N ALA A 66 13.42 -9.42 -33.53
CA ALA A 66 12.05 -9.86 -33.75
C ALA A 66 11.08 -9.31 -32.71
N ILE A 67 11.45 -9.34 -31.42
CA ILE A 67 10.60 -8.79 -30.35
C ILE A 67 10.46 -7.27 -30.48
N ARG A 68 11.55 -6.55 -30.74
CA ARG A 68 11.51 -5.09 -30.93
C ARG A 68 10.58 -4.70 -32.08
N ASP A 69 10.72 -5.35 -33.22
CA ASP A 69 9.89 -5.09 -34.40
C ASP A 69 8.42 -5.51 -34.14
N PHE A 70 8.20 -6.57 -33.35
CA PHE A 70 6.87 -7.03 -32.97
C PHE A 70 6.16 -6.07 -31.98
N LEU A 71 6.89 -5.53 -31.00
CA LEU A 71 6.37 -4.51 -30.08
C LEU A 71 5.87 -3.27 -30.82
N GLU A 72 6.61 -2.81 -31.84
CA GLU A 72 6.16 -1.71 -32.70
C GLU A 72 4.89 -2.08 -33.49
N ARG A 73 4.83 -3.30 -34.02
CA ARG A 73 3.64 -3.81 -34.73
C ARG A 73 2.41 -3.86 -33.82
N LEU A 74 2.56 -4.24 -32.55
CA LEU A 74 1.46 -4.34 -31.58
C LEU A 74 0.74 -3.00 -31.32
N LYS A 75 1.37 -1.85 -31.61
CA LYS A 75 0.73 -0.53 -31.50
C LYS A 75 -0.47 -0.37 -32.45
N SER A 76 -0.51 -1.11 -33.56
CA SER A 76 -1.58 -1.02 -34.58
C SER A 76 -2.23 -2.35 -34.96
N LEU A 77 -1.73 -3.47 -34.43
CA LEU A 77 -2.23 -4.81 -34.77
C LEU A 77 -3.66 -5.02 -34.27
N LYS A 78 -4.53 -5.51 -35.17
CA LYS A 78 -5.87 -6.02 -34.83
C LYS A 78 -5.82 -7.53 -34.69
N LEU A 79 -6.18 -8.05 -33.53
CA LEU A 79 -6.12 -9.47 -33.22
C LEU A 79 -7.38 -10.22 -33.70
N THR A 80 -7.18 -11.48 -34.02
CA THR A 80 -8.23 -12.48 -34.25
C THR A 80 -8.09 -13.61 -33.23
N TYR A 81 -9.17 -14.37 -32.99
CA TYR A 81 -9.22 -15.38 -31.93
C TYR A 81 -9.71 -16.73 -32.46
N GLU A 82 -9.20 -17.83 -31.91
CA GLU A 82 -9.82 -19.14 -32.08
C GLU A 82 -11.26 -19.14 -31.56
N ASN A 83 -12.15 -19.82 -32.30
CA ASN A 83 -13.53 -19.98 -31.87
C ASN A 83 -13.60 -20.92 -30.66
N ILE A 84 -13.90 -20.36 -29.48
CA ILE A 84 -14.09 -21.10 -28.24
C ILE A 84 -15.58 -21.16 -27.95
N LEU A 85 -16.12 -22.38 -27.91
CA LEU A 85 -17.53 -22.63 -27.70
C LEU A 85 -18.00 -22.01 -26.38
N GLY A 86 -18.96 -21.09 -26.46
CA GLY A 86 -19.52 -20.38 -25.30
C GLY A 86 -18.89 -19.02 -24.96
N PHE A 87 -17.89 -18.55 -25.71
CA PHE A 87 -17.28 -17.24 -25.53
C PHE A 87 -17.36 -16.39 -26.81
N SER A 88 -17.82 -15.14 -26.70
CA SER A 88 -17.76 -14.20 -27.82
C SER A 88 -16.34 -13.67 -28.01
N SER A 89 -16.00 -13.21 -29.21
CA SER A 89 -14.71 -12.57 -29.48
C SER A 89 -14.52 -11.30 -28.63
N GLU A 90 -15.59 -10.60 -28.27
CA GLU A 90 -15.55 -9.43 -27.39
C GLU A 90 -15.13 -9.82 -25.97
N GLN A 91 -15.71 -10.90 -25.42
CA GLN A 91 -15.33 -11.41 -24.10
C GLN A 91 -13.88 -11.89 -24.06
N LEU A 92 -13.40 -12.54 -25.13
CA LEU A 92 -12.01 -12.95 -25.22
C LEU A 92 -11.05 -11.76 -25.28
N SER A 93 -11.44 -10.67 -25.96
CA SER A 93 -10.61 -9.47 -26.12
C SER A 93 -10.33 -8.71 -24.83
N GLU A 94 -11.16 -8.89 -23.79
CA GLU A 94 -10.89 -8.30 -22.47
C GLU A 94 -9.60 -8.82 -21.84
N TYR A 95 -9.29 -10.11 -22.03
CA TYR A 95 -8.14 -10.78 -21.42
C TYR A 95 -7.03 -11.12 -22.43
N ARG A 96 -7.40 -11.34 -23.70
CA ARG A 96 -6.50 -11.70 -24.80
C ARG A 96 -6.32 -10.50 -25.71
N ASN A 97 -5.44 -9.58 -25.34
CA ASN A 97 -5.25 -8.33 -26.06
C ASN A 97 -3.78 -8.03 -26.31
N ASN A 98 -3.52 -6.93 -27.00
CA ASN A 98 -2.15 -6.50 -27.32
C ASN A 98 -1.30 -6.27 -26.07
N PHE A 99 -1.89 -5.87 -24.94
CA PHE A 99 -1.15 -5.64 -23.69
C PHE A 99 -0.62 -6.94 -23.09
N ASP A 100 -1.38 -8.03 -23.13
CA ASP A 100 -0.88 -9.35 -22.75
C ASP A 100 0.27 -9.81 -23.65
N LEU A 101 0.17 -9.57 -24.97
CA LEU A 101 1.25 -9.87 -25.90
C LEU A 101 2.50 -9.01 -25.66
N ILE A 102 2.33 -7.74 -25.25
CA ILE A 102 3.45 -6.88 -24.82
C ILE A 102 4.11 -7.50 -23.59
N VAL A 103 3.36 -7.87 -22.55
CA VAL A 103 3.90 -8.51 -21.34
C VAL A 103 4.73 -9.75 -21.70
N LYS A 104 4.19 -10.66 -22.51
CA LYS A 104 4.93 -11.85 -22.97
C LYS A 104 6.18 -11.52 -23.77
N SER A 105 6.13 -10.48 -24.60
CA SER A 105 7.29 -10.03 -25.37
C SER A 105 8.40 -9.49 -24.45
N LEU A 106 8.03 -8.75 -23.40
CA LEU A 106 8.96 -8.27 -22.39
C LEU A 106 9.55 -9.42 -21.55
N GLU A 107 8.79 -10.48 -21.28
CA GLU A 107 9.31 -11.72 -20.64
C GLU A 107 10.41 -12.37 -21.49
N VAL A 108 10.25 -12.42 -22.83
CA VAL A 108 11.32 -12.93 -23.72
C VAL A 108 12.59 -12.09 -23.61
N LEU A 109 12.47 -10.76 -23.61
CA LEU A 109 13.61 -9.86 -23.45
C LEU A 109 14.30 -10.04 -22.09
N GLU A 110 13.51 -10.26 -21.03
CA GLU A 110 14.00 -10.51 -19.68
C GLU A 110 14.94 -11.72 -19.65
N ASN A 111 14.63 -12.79 -20.39
CA ASN A 111 15.43 -14.02 -20.43
C ASN A 111 16.74 -13.89 -21.20
N ILE A 112 16.88 -12.87 -22.07
CA ILE A 112 18.11 -12.59 -22.81
C ILE A 112 18.82 -11.29 -22.36
N ARG A 113 18.39 -10.72 -21.24
CA ARG A 113 18.78 -9.39 -20.76
C ARG A 113 20.29 -9.13 -20.68
N TYR A 114 21.09 -10.17 -20.41
CA TYR A 114 22.55 -10.04 -20.28
C TYR A 114 23.30 -10.02 -21.61
N HIS A 115 22.65 -10.34 -22.74
CA HIS A 115 23.30 -10.32 -24.05
C HIS A 115 23.33 -8.92 -24.67
N LYS A 116 22.29 -8.11 -24.43
CA LYS A 116 22.15 -6.73 -24.94
C LYS A 116 21.57 -5.79 -23.88
N PRO A 117 22.28 -5.60 -22.76
CA PRO A 117 21.72 -4.90 -21.60
C PRO A 117 21.28 -3.48 -21.96
N SER A 118 22.09 -2.72 -22.70
CA SER A 118 21.77 -1.32 -23.04
C SER A 118 20.51 -1.19 -23.88
N GLU A 119 20.38 -1.97 -24.96
CA GLU A 119 19.25 -1.88 -25.87
C GLU A 119 17.97 -2.47 -25.28
N ILE A 120 18.08 -3.48 -24.42
CA ILE A 120 16.94 -4.03 -23.68
C ILE A 120 16.46 -3.05 -22.61
N LEU A 121 17.38 -2.35 -21.92
CA LEU A 121 17.03 -1.29 -20.98
C LEU A 121 16.27 -0.15 -21.66
N ASP A 122 16.63 0.24 -22.88
CA ASP A 122 15.88 1.26 -23.64
C ASP A 122 14.39 0.89 -23.74
N ILE A 123 14.11 -0.37 -24.12
CA ILE A 123 12.74 -0.89 -24.22
C ILE A 123 12.08 -0.93 -22.84
N PHE A 124 12.74 -1.48 -21.82
CA PHE A 124 12.11 -1.57 -20.50
C PHE A 124 11.82 -0.20 -19.89
N PHE A 125 12.71 0.79 -20.03
CA PHE A 125 12.42 2.14 -19.55
C PHE A 125 11.24 2.76 -20.32
N GLU A 126 11.18 2.64 -21.65
CA GLU A 126 10.03 3.10 -22.45
C GLU A 126 8.70 2.53 -21.93
N TYR A 127 8.65 1.22 -21.70
CA TYR A 127 7.42 0.53 -21.27
C TYR A 127 7.14 0.65 -19.75
N SER A 128 8.09 1.14 -18.94
CA SER A 128 7.88 1.33 -17.49
C SER A 128 6.85 2.41 -17.14
N CYS A 129 6.56 3.32 -18.08
CA CYS A 129 5.55 4.38 -17.95
C CYS A 129 4.25 4.08 -18.70
N HIS A 130 4.03 2.82 -19.12
CA HIS A 130 2.87 2.46 -19.91
C HIS A 130 1.55 2.65 -19.13
N GLU A 131 0.49 3.10 -19.80
CA GLU A 131 -0.83 3.37 -19.18
C GLU A 131 -1.48 2.14 -18.52
N LYS A 132 -1.12 0.95 -18.99
CA LYS A 132 -1.56 -0.33 -18.42
C LYS A 132 -0.58 -0.81 -17.36
N GLU A 133 -1.10 -0.93 -16.14
CA GLU A 133 -0.33 -1.30 -14.94
C GLU A 133 0.43 -2.62 -15.09
N ASN A 134 -0.16 -3.64 -15.71
CA ASN A 134 0.50 -4.93 -15.93
C ASN A 134 1.73 -4.83 -16.85
N VAL A 135 1.65 -4.01 -17.91
CA VAL A 135 2.76 -3.75 -18.83
C VAL A 135 3.88 -3.00 -18.11
N ALA A 136 3.53 -1.91 -17.40
CA ALA A 136 4.50 -1.13 -16.62
C ALA A 136 5.19 -1.99 -15.56
N LYS A 137 4.43 -2.82 -14.83
CA LYS A 137 4.97 -3.77 -13.84
C LYS A 137 5.95 -4.77 -14.46
N GLN A 138 5.62 -5.37 -15.60
CA GLN A 138 6.53 -6.31 -16.26
C GLN A 138 7.82 -5.64 -16.73
N ALA A 139 7.74 -4.42 -17.26
CA ALA A 139 8.93 -3.66 -17.67
C ALA A 139 9.81 -3.30 -16.46
N ILE A 140 9.21 -2.83 -15.36
CA ILE A 140 9.92 -2.54 -14.10
C ILE A 140 10.55 -3.82 -13.52
N GLN A 141 9.88 -4.96 -13.61
CA GLN A 141 10.45 -6.25 -13.22
C GLN A 141 11.68 -6.61 -14.06
N GLY A 142 11.63 -6.39 -15.37
CA GLY A 142 12.77 -6.58 -16.27
C GLY A 142 13.99 -5.73 -15.88
N ILE A 143 13.76 -4.45 -15.55
CA ILE A 143 14.79 -3.53 -15.03
C ILE A 143 15.33 -4.04 -13.70
N SER A 144 14.44 -4.40 -12.77
CA SER A 144 14.80 -4.93 -11.45
C SER A 144 15.72 -6.14 -11.56
N LYS A 145 15.42 -7.09 -12.45
CA LYS A 145 16.22 -8.32 -12.65
C LYS A 145 17.56 -8.08 -13.36
N LEU A 146 17.72 -6.95 -14.03
CA LEU A 146 19.00 -6.54 -14.62
C LEU A 146 19.86 -5.81 -13.58
N ALA A 147 19.22 -5.05 -12.69
CA ALA A 147 19.86 -4.35 -11.58
C ALA A 147 20.19 -5.27 -10.38
N GLU A 148 19.48 -6.37 -10.19
CA GLU A 148 19.73 -7.35 -9.13
C GLU A 148 21.05 -8.10 -9.34
N TYR A 149 21.80 -8.30 -8.26
CA TYR A 149 22.96 -9.20 -8.30
C TYR A 149 22.51 -10.66 -8.22
N ASP A 150 22.82 -11.42 -9.26
CA ASP A 150 22.62 -12.87 -9.32
C ASP A 150 23.96 -13.62 -9.18
N LEU A 151 24.03 -14.57 -8.26
CA LEU A 151 25.22 -15.39 -7.95
C LEU A 151 25.78 -16.12 -9.17
N ASP A 152 24.91 -16.72 -9.99
CA ASP A 152 25.35 -17.47 -11.17
C ASP A 152 25.81 -16.51 -12.27
N ILE A 153 25.26 -15.30 -12.34
CA ILE A 153 25.69 -14.29 -13.30
C ILE A 153 26.98 -13.60 -12.89
N PHE A 154 27.12 -13.28 -11.61
CA PHE A 154 28.26 -12.57 -11.05
C PHE A 154 29.53 -13.40 -11.14
N TYR A 155 29.50 -14.66 -10.68
CA TYR A 155 30.67 -15.54 -10.63
C TYR A 155 30.79 -16.53 -11.79
N GLY A 156 29.70 -16.71 -12.55
CA GLY A 156 29.64 -17.72 -13.60
C GLY A 156 29.66 -19.16 -13.09
N ASP A 157 30.09 -20.09 -13.95
CA ASP A 157 30.18 -21.51 -13.60
C ASP A 157 31.55 -21.91 -13.02
N GLY A 158 32.48 -20.95 -12.94
CA GLY A 158 33.85 -21.14 -12.45
C GLY A 158 34.71 -22.08 -13.30
N LYS A 159 34.24 -22.48 -14.49
CA LYS A 159 34.91 -23.44 -15.38
C LYS A 159 35.08 -22.89 -16.79
N ASN A 160 33.96 -22.63 -17.47
CA ASN A 160 33.90 -22.22 -18.86
C ASN A 160 33.49 -20.76 -19.00
N TRP A 161 32.89 -20.17 -17.96
CA TRP A 161 32.43 -18.80 -17.94
C TRP A 161 32.73 -18.17 -16.57
N LEU A 162 33.47 -17.05 -16.60
CA LEU A 162 33.96 -16.34 -15.41
C LEU A 162 32.92 -15.41 -14.76
N GLY A 163 31.68 -15.39 -15.28
CA GLY A 163 30.65 -14.44 -14.87
C GLY A 163 30.87 -13.05 -15.47
N LEU A 164 29.93 -12.15 -15.19
CA LEU A 164 29.96 -10.73 -15.63
C LEU A 164 30.31 -9.78 -14.48
N GLY A 165 30.51 -10.28 -13.26
CA GLY A 165 30.68 -9.44 -12.07
C GLY A 165 29.52 -8.45 -11.94
N TRP A 166 29.86 -7.16 -11.82
CA TRP A 166 28.92 -6.04 -11.67
C TRP A 166 28.63 -5.27 -12.98
N GLU A 167 29.08 -5.77 -14.13
CA GLU A 167 28.88 -5.10 -15.42
C GLU A 167 27.40 -4.81 -15.74
N PRO A 168 26.43 -5.71 -15.47
CA PRO A 168 25.02 -5.42 -15.72
C PRO A 168 24.52 -4.19 -14.93
N GLN A 169 24.89 -4.07 -13.66
CA GLN A 169 24.53 -2.93 -12.80
C GLN A 169 25.17 -1.62 -13.28
N GLU A 170 26.41 -1.69 -13.77
CA GLU A 170 27.05 -0.52 -14.38
C GLU A 170 26.28 -0.03 -15.61
N LYS A 171 25.80 -0.94 -16.47
CA LYS A 171 24.96 -0.58 -17.63
C LYS A 171 23.63 0.05 -17.24
N VAL A 172 23.00 -0.42 -16.17
CA VAL A 172 21.79 0.21 -15.61
C VAL A 172 22.09 1.65 -15.19
N LEU A 173 23.17 1.89 -14.44
CA LEU A 173 23.52 3.24 -13.98
C LEU A 173 23.97 4.15 -15.11
N GLU A 174 24.74 3.67 -16.08
CA GLU A 174 25.08 4.42 -17.29
C GLU A 174 23.82 4.90 -18.00
N LYS A 175 22.81 4.02 -18.12
CA LYS A 175 21.53 4.37 -18.72
C LYS A 175 20.78 5.42 -17.90
N ILE A 176 20.67 5.24 -16.58
CA ILE A 176 20.02 6.21 -15.67
C ILE A 176 20.71 7.58 -15.74
N SER A 177 22.05 7.58 -15.74
CA SER A 177 22.86 8.80 -15.79
C SER A 177 22.68 9.56 -17.12
N SER A 178 22.35 8.84 -18.21
CA SER A 178 22.11 9.44 -19.52
C SER A 178 20.78 10.20 -19.63
N PHE A 179 19.86 10.01 -18.69
CA PHE A 179 18.55 10.65 -18.71
C PHE A 179 18.61 12.13 -18.37
N ASP A 180 17.83 12.93 -19.11
CA ASP A 180 17.56 14.31 -18.74
C ASP A 180 16.59 14.40 -17.53
N LYS A 181 16.36 15.62 -17.03
CA LYS A 181 15.50 15.85 -15.86
C LYS A 181 14.05 15.37 -16.07
N ASN A 182 13.50 15.50 -17.28
CA ASN A 182 12.14 15.08 -17.57
C ASN A 182 12.04 13.56 -17.66
N GLN A 183 13.04 12.92 -18.28
CA GLN A 183 13.14 11.47 -18.31
C GLN A 183 13.30 10.88 -16.90
N LYS A 184 14.12 11.48 -16.04
CA LYS A 184 14.24 11.04 -14.63
C LYS A 184 12.94 11.14 -13.86
N LYS A 185 12.13 12.18 -14.12
CA LYS A 185 10.78 12.31 -13.55
C LYS A 185 9.82 11.25 -14.08
N ASN A 186 9.82 11.02 -15.40
CA ASN A 186 8.95 10.03 -16.02
C ASN A 186 9.28 8.61 -15.53
N TYR A 187 10.57 8.26 -15.48
CA TYR A 187 11.06 6.95 -15.09
C TYR A 187 11.32 6.82 -13.57
N PHE A 188 10.76 7.70 -12.74
CA PHE A 188 11.06 7.79 -11.31
C PHE A 188 10.98 6.42 -10.61
N SER A 189 9.86 5.71 -10.76
CA SER A 189 9.64 4.40 -10.12
C SER A 189 10.64 3.33 -10.61
N ALA A 190 10.99 3.34 -11.89
CA ALA A 190 11.96 2.40 -12.45
C ALA A 190 13.38 2.68 -11.96
N ILE A 191 13.76 3.96 -11.82
CA ILE A 191 15.05 4.36 -11.24
C ILE A 191 15.13 3.94 -9.77
N ILE A 192 14.08 4.20 -8.99
CA ILE A 192 13.99 3.76 -7.59
C ILE A 192 14.23 2.26 -7.45
N VAL A 193 13.51 1.44 -8.21
CA VAL A 193 13.66 -0.03 -8.17
C VAL A 193 15.07 -0.45 -8.56
N SER A 194 15.65 0.16 -9.60
CA SER A 194 17.03 -0.11 -10.03
C SER A 194 18.03 0.16 -8.91
N CYS A 195 17.97 1.34 -8.31
CA CYS A 195 18.88 1.75 -7.25
C CYS A 195 18.72 0.88 -5.99
N THR A 196 17.48 0.50 -5.62
CA THR A 196 17.24 -0.43 -4.51
C THR A 196 18.00 -1.75 -4.72
N GLN A 197 17.95 -2.33 -5.93
CA GLN A 197 18.64 -3.58 -6.23
C GLN A 197 20.16 -3.43 -6.22
N ILE A 198 20.68 -2.34 -6.80
CA ILE A 198 22.13 -2.05 -6.83
C ILE A 198 22.71 -1.81 -5.42
N LEU A 199 21.91 -1.21 -4.54
CA LEU A 199 22.28 -0.91 -3.16
C LEU A 199 22.05 -2.09 -2.20
N SER A 200 21.44 -3.18 -2.66
CA SER A 200 21.25 -4.39 -1.85
C SER A 200 22.58 -4.89 -1.26
N PRO A 201 22.66 -5.18 0.04
CA PRO A 201 23.84 -5.79 0.65
C PRO A 201 23.93 -7.29 0.39
N THR A 202 22.95 -7.88 -0.30
CA THR A 202 22.83 -9.32 -0.54
C THR A 202 22.82 -9.66 -2.02
N ILE A 203 23.46 -10.79 -2.34
CA ILE A 203 23.40 -11.43 -3.66
C ILE A 203 22.60 -12.72 -3.56
N THR A 204 21.72 -12.98 -4.53
CA THR A 204 20.85 -14.16 -4.52
C THR A 204 21.14 -15.06 -5.72
N GLY A 205 20.69 -16.31 -5.68
CA GLY A 205 20.76 -17.18 -6.85
C GLY A 205 19.86 -18.38 -6.68
N THR A 206 19.09 -18.71 -7.72
CA THR A 206 18.12 -19.81 -7.66
C THR A 206 18.52 -20.91 -8.63
N LYS A 207 18.62 -22.15 -8.13
CA LYS A 207 18.76 -23.35 -8.95
C LYS A 207 17.54 -24.24 -8.78
N SER A 208 16.85 -24.52 -9.87
CA SER A 208 15.72 -25.45 -9.91
C SER A 208 16.09 -26.69 -10.71
N ASN A 209 15.70 -27.86 -10.21
CA ASN A 209 15.62 -29.09 -10.98
C ASN A 209 14.25 -29.74 -10.75
N TYR A 210 13.97 -30.85 -11.45
CA TYR A 210 12.68 -31.53 -11.40
C TYR A 210 12.26 -32.08 -10.02
N LYS A 211 13.15 -32.08 -9.01
CA LYS A 211 12.93 -32.60 -7.66
C LYS A 211 13.17 -31.57 -6.55
N THR A 212 14.02 -30.56 -6.78
CA THR A 212 14.42 -29.60 -5.75
C THR A 212 14.53 -28.18 -6.31
N PHE A 213 14.07 -27.22 -5.51
CA PHE A 213 14.37 -25.80 -5.67
C PHE A 213 15.37 -25.40 -4.59
N THR A 214 16.49 -24.83 -4.98
CA THR A 214 17.56 -24.39 -4.09
C THR A 214 17.73 -22.90 -4.22
N PHE A 215 17.50 -22.18 -3.13
CA PHE A 215 17.82 -20.77 -3.00
C PHE A 215 19.20 -20.64 -2.36
N ARG A 216 20.07 -19.82 -2.96
CA ARG A 216 21.37 -19.43 -2.42
C ARG A 216 21.35 -17.94 -2.17
N THR A 217 21.95 -17.52 -1.08
CA THR A 217 22.12 -16.11 -0.72
C THR A 217 23.51 -15.92 -0.15
N GLY A 218 24.14 -14.80 -0.48
CA GLY A 218 25.44 -14.39 0.04
C GLY A 218 25.48 -12.91 0.36
N ALA A 219 26.55 -12.48 1.03
CA ALA A 219 26.88 -11.07 1.14
C ALA A 219 27.45 -10.55 -0.19
N MET A 220 27.10 -9.31 -0.55
CA MET A 220 27.67 -8.65 -1.71
C MET A 220 29.15 -8.33 -1.48
N PRO A 221 30.08 -8.81 -2.33
CA PRO A 221 31.51 -8.63 -2.08
C PRO A 221 31.92 -7.15 -2.20
N ALA A 222 32.86 -6.74 -1.37
CA ALA A 222 33.34 -5.35 -1.29
C ALA A 222 34.41 -5.02 -2.35
N GLU A 223 34.19 -5.46 -3.58
CA GLU A 223 35.07 -5.19 -4.72
C GLU A 223 35.01 -3.70 -5.13
N ASP A 224 36.11 -3.16 -5.65
CA ASP A 224 36.21 -1.73 -5.95
C ASP A 224 35.14 -1.25 -6.94
N GLY A 225 34.79 -2.08 -7.93
CA GLY A 225 33.74 -1.76 -8.89
C GLY A 225 32.35 -1.74 -8.24
N VAL A 226 32.07 -2.67 -7.31
CA VAL A 226 30.83 -2.69 -6.53
C VAL A 226 30.70 -1.42 -5.68
N LYS A 227 31.77 -1.02 -4.98
CA LYS A 227 31.80 0.24 -4.22
C LYS A 227 31.52 1.46 -5.10
N GLN A 228 32.11 1.51 -6.29
CA GLN A 228 31.92 2.61 -7.24
C GLN A 228 30.48 2.71 -7.74
N ILE A 229 29.85 1.59 -8.12
CA ILE A 229 28.45 1.61 -8.59
C ILE A 229 27.48 1.98 -7.47
N ARG A 230 27.72 1.53 -6.23
CA ARG A 230 26.91 1.91 -5.07
C ARG A 230 26.98 3.40 -4.80
N LYS A 231 28.19 3.98 -4.84
CA LYS A 231 28.37 5.44 -4.73
C LYS A 231 27.65 6.20 -5.84
N LYS A 232 27.80 5.78 -7.10
CA LYS A 232 27.08 6.38 -8.24
C LYS A 232 25.56 6.29 -8.06
N ALA A 233 25.04 5.17 -7.57
CA ALA A 233 23.61 5.00 -7.30
C ALA A 233 23.11 5.96 -6.19
N LEU A 234 23.89 6.15 -5.12
CA LEU A 234 23.58 7.13 -4.08
C LEU A 234 23.60 8.57 -4.62
N ASP A 235 24.55 8.92 -5.47
CA ASP A 235 24.62 10.24 -6.12
C ASP A 235 23.40 10.48 -7.03
N GLU A 236 22.96 9.45 -7.77
CA GLU A 236 21.74 9.52 -8.58
C GLU A 236 20.47 9.69 -7.74
N LEU A 237 20.38 9.01 -6.60
CA LEU A 237 19.25 9.17 -5.67
C LEU A 237 19.22 10.57 -5.04
N GLN A 238 20.36 11.15 -4.68
CA GLN A 238 20.43 12.53 -4.19
C GLN A 238 19.89 13.52 -5.23
N ASN A 239 20.27 13.35 -6.50
CA ASN A 239 19.73 14.15 -7.60
C ASN A 239 18.24 13.93 -7.81
N LEU A 240 17.77 12.69 -7.69
CA LEU A 240 16.36 12.33 -7.82
C LEU A 240 15.50 12.93 -6.70
N TYR A 241 16.02 13.01 -5.46
CA TYR A 241 15.36 13.67 -4.33
C TYR A 241 15.03 15.14 -4.64
N LEU A 242 15.94 15.85 -5.28
CA LEU A 242 15.75 17.25 -5.68
C LEU A 242 14.71 17.42 -6.80
N LEU A 243 14.47 16.37 -7.59
CA LEU A 243 13.48 16.36 -8.67
C LEU A 243 12.09 15.86 -8.23
N ALA A 244 11.99 15.25 -7.04
CA ALA A 244 10.75 14.72 -6.49
C ALA A 244 9.68 15.81 -6.33
N GLU A 245 8.47 15.50 -6.79
CA GLU A 245 7.36 16.46 -6.92
C GLU A 245 6.49 16.53 -5.67
N ASN A 246 6.50 15.48 -4.85
CA ASN A 246 5.69 15.38 -3.64
C ASN A 246 6.46 14.70 -2.49
N ILE A 247 5.86 14.73 -1.29
CA ILE A 247 6.44 14.18 -0.06
C ILE A 247 6.66 12.67 -0.17
N ASP A 248 5.72 11.94 -0.78
CA ASP A 248 5.82 10.47 -0.90
C ASP A 248 6.98 10.05 -1.80
N GLN A 249 7.24 10.76 -2.89
CA GLN A 249 8.42 10.55 -3.72
C GLN A 249 9.70 10.83 -2.94
N LYS A 250 9.76 11.92 -2.17
CA LYS A 250 10.92 12.23 -1.30
C LYS A 250 11.15 11.14 -0.25
N LYS A 251 10.10 10.68 0.43
CA LYS A 251 10.16 9.56 1.40
C LYS A 251 10.67 8.29 0.72
N THR A 252 10.17 7.99 -0.48
CA THR A 252 10.57 6.83 -1.28
C THR A 252 12.07 6.87 -1.61
N VAL A 253 12.60 8.01 -2.03
CA VAL A 253 14.05 8.16 -2.29
C VAL A 253 14.87 7.91 -1.02
N LEU A 254 14.45 8.47 0.11
CA LEU A 254 15.12 8.24 1.40
C LEU A 254 15.11 6.75 1.78
N CYS A 255 13.95 6.07 1.69
CA CYS A 255 13.87 4.62 1.92
C CYS A 255 14.81 3.81 1.01
N THR A 256 14.93 4.21 -0.27
CA THR A 256 15.86 3.56 -1.19
C THR A 256 17.32 3.78 -0.79
N MET A 257 17.68 4.98 -0.34
CA MET A 257 19.03 5.26 0.19
C MET A 257 19.34 4.43 1.44
N GLU A 258 18.36 4.22 2.32
CA GLU A 258 18.52 3.39 3.53
C GLU A 258 18.92 1.95 3.23
N THR A 259 18.52 1.41 2.06
CA THR A 259 18.93 0.07 1.62
C THR A 259 20.46 -0.09 1.61
N ALA A 260 21.20 0.99 1.32
CA ALA A 260 22.66 0.98 1.33
C ALA A 260 23.27 0.82 2.73
N THR A 261 22.49 1.11 3.78
CA THR A 261 22.93 1.02 5.17
C THR A 261 22.71 -0.38 5.75
N HIS A 262 21.89 -1.21 5.14
CA HIS A 262 21.55 -2.52 5.69
C HIS A 262 22.76 -3.47 5.70
N THR A 263 22.84 -4.31 6.73
CA THR A 263 23.79 -5.43 6.76
C THR A 263 23.21 -6.65 6.05
N PRO A 264 24.05 -7.51 5.44
CA PRO A 264 23.58 -8.77 4.87
C PRO A 264 22.81 -9.58 5.90
N HIS A 265 21.70 -10.20 5.50
CA HIS A 265 20.85 -11.00 6.40
C HIS A 265 21.57 -12.23 6.98
N MET A 266 22.61 -12.73 6.29
CA MET A 266 23.43 -13.84 6.77
C MET A 266 24.64 -13.30 7.53
N GLY A 267 24.76 -13.63 8.81
CA GLY A 267 25.73 -13.05 9.75
C GLY A 267 27.22 -13.33 9.51
N ASN A 268 27.60 -13.97 8.40
CA ASN A 268 29.00 -14.26 8.05
C ASN A 268 29.42 -13.39 6.85
N TYR A 269 29.87 -12.16 7.12
CA TYR A 269 30.52 -11.28 6.14
C TYR A 269 31.80 -10.66 6.73
N GLY A 270 32.76 -10.36 5.87
CA GLY A 270 34.07 -9.84 6.26
C GLY A 270 34.07 -8.37 6.68
N ASP A 271 35.20 -7.92 7.24
CA ASP A 271 35.42 -6.52 7.64
C ASP A 271 35.41 -5.55 6.44
N ASP A 272 35.71 -6.05 5.24
CA ASP A 272 35.66 -5.33 3.98
C ASP A 272 34.22 -4.94 3.58
N VAL A 273 33.27 -5.88 3.68
CA VAL A 273 31.83 -5.62 3.46
C VAL A 273 31.30 -4.68 4.53
N ARG A 274 31.72 -4.86 5.79
CA ARG A 274 31.36 -3.95 6.87
C ARG A 274 31.84 -2.53 6.59
N ALA A 275 33.09 -2.35 6.16
CA ALA A 275 33.66 -1.04 5.84
C ALA A 275 32.91 -0.36 4.69
N MET A 276 32.57 -1.10 3.64
CA MET A 276 31.74 -0.59 2.53
C MET A 276 30.38 -0.06 3.03
N ILE A 277 29.68 -0.82 3.87
CA ILE A 277 28.38 -0.40 4.42
C ILE A 277 28.52 0.82 5.33
N ILE A 278 29.59 0.92 6.12
CA ILE A 278 29.87 2.10 6.95
C ILE A 278 30.08 3.34 6.06
N GLU A 279 30.85 3.23 4.98
CA GLU A 279 31.08 4.32 4.03
C GLU A 279 29.78 4.79 3.35
N ASP A 280 28.95 3.84 2.90
CA ASP A 280 27.62 4.14 2.35
C ASP A 280 26.72 4.80 3.39
N THR A 281 26.71 4.29 4.62
CA THR A 281 25.91 4.86 5.73
C THR A 281 26.32 6.30 6.02
N ILE A 282 27.61 6.59 6.08
CA ILE A 282 28.11 7.96 6.27
C ILE A 282 27.67 8.87 5.11
N THR A 283 27.69 8.36 3.87
CA THR A 283 27.25 9.11 2.69
C THR A 283 25.76 9.46 2.78
N VAL A 284 24.91 8.49 3.12
CA VAL A 284 23.47 8.70 3.31
C VAL A 284 23.20 9.69 4.45
N MET A 285 23.84 9.52 5.60
CA MET A 285 23.65 10.39 6.76
C MET A 285 24.12 11.82 6.51
N ARG A 286 25.20 12.04 5.74
CA ARG A 286 25.63 13.39 5.36
C ARG A 286 24.59 14.08 4.49
N PHE A 287 24.05 13.37 3.51
CA PHE A 287 22.97 13.92 2.70
C PHE A 287 21.74 14.28 3.56
N ILE A 288 21.31 13.37 4.44
CA ILE A 288 20.20 13.60 5.38
C ILE A 288 20.44 14.86 6.22
N ARG A 289 21.64 15.00 6.81
CA ARG A 289 22.04 16.19 7.59
C ARG A 289 21.94 17.47 6.76
N ASP A 290 22.30 17.43 5.48
CA ASP A 290 22.28 18.62 4.64
C ASP A 290 20.85 19.04 4.25
N ILE A 291 19.90 18.11 4.23
CA ILE A 291 18.49 18.40 3.87
C ILE A 291 17.57 18.63 5.08
N VAL A 292 17.92 18.15 6.28
CA VAL A 292 17.01 18.08 7.44
C VAL A 292 16.40 19.44 7.79
N ALA A 293 17.17 20.52 7.72
CA ALA A 293 16.71 21.87 8.06
C ALA A 293 15.66 22.42 7.07
N SER A 294 15.66 21.92 5.84
CA SER A 294 14.77 22.37 4.75
C SER A 294 13.59 21.43 4.49
N GLY A 295 13.54 20.31 5.21
CA GLY A 295 12.51 19.28 5.04
C GLY A 295 11.12 19.77 5.44
N ASP A 296 10.11 19.21 4.78
CA ASP A 296 8.74 19.24 5.31
C ASP A 296 8.68 18.49 6.65
N MET A 297 7.71 18.80 7.51
CA MET A 297 7.56 18.15 8.82
C MET A 297 7.44 16.63 8.73
N GLN A 298 6.79 16.10 7.69
CA GLN A 298 6.71 14.65 7.44
C GLN A 298 8.06 14.04 7.02
N ILE A 299 8.91 14.81 6.35
CA ILE A 299 10.27 14.39 5.99
C ILE A 299 11.17 14.44 7.23
N MET A 300 11.04 15.48 8.06
CA MET A 300 11.77 15.60 9.32
C MET A 300 11.46 14.42 10.26
N GLN A 301 10.20 13.97 10.31
CA GLN A 301 9.80 12.78 11.05
C GLN A 301 10.49 11.51 10.56
N LYS A 302 10.45 11.26 9.25
CA LYS A 302 11.15 10.12 8.66
C LYS A 302 12.65 10.19 8.96
N ILE A 303 13.27 11.36 8.78
CA ILE A 303 14.69 11.56 9.08
C ILE A 303 14.99 11.26 10.56
N GLU A 304 14.16 11.70 11.50
CA GLU A 304 14.33 11.39 12.93
C GLU A 304 14.34 9.89 13.17
N HIS A 305 13.34 9.19 12.63
CA HIS A 305 13.16 7.75 12.78
C HIS A 305 14.35 6.97 12.20
N ASP A 306 14.66 7.20 10.93
CA ASP A 306 15.72 6.54 10.19
C ASP A 306 17.08 6.77 10.85
N THR A 307 17.37 8.02 11.22
CA THR A 307 18.64 8.41 11.86
C THR A 307 18.80 7.74 13.21
N TYR A 308 17.73 7.67 14.01
CA TYR A 308 17.77 6.98 15.30
C TYR A 308 18.10 5.49 15.12
N TRP A 309 17.45 4.78 14.19
CA TRP A 309 17.71 3.36 13.99
C TRP A 309 19.11 3.09 13.42
N ILE A 310 19.60 3.95 12.52
CA ILE A 310 20.99 3.89 12.05
C ILE A 310 21.96 4.08 13.23
N PHE A 311 21.73 5.10 14.06
CA PHE A 311 22.55 5.35 15.25
C PHE A 311 22.51 4.18 16.23
N TYR A 312 21.32 3.64 16.51
CA TYR A 312 21.13 2.52 17.42
C TYR A 312 21.90 1.28 16.96
N HIS A 313 21.82 0.93 15.66
CA HIS A 313 22.47 -0.26 15.15
C HIS A 313 23.95 -0.09 14.80
N LYS A 314 24.41 1.13 14.50
CA LYS A 314 25.75 1.37 13.92
C LYS A 314 26.56 2.47 14.61
N GLY A 315 25.97 3.26 15.49
CA GLY A 315 26.65 4.35 16.19
C GLY A 315 27.79 3.89 17.09
N THR A 316 27.76 2.64 17.55
CA THR A 316 28.88 2.01 18.29
C THR A 316 29.96 1.44 17.38
N LEU A 317 29.68 1.26 16.09
CA LEU A 317 30.61 0.71 15.11
C LEU A 317 31.51 1.78 14.51
N ASP A 318 31.02 3.03 14.39
CA ASP A 318 31.77 4.16 13.85
C ASP A 318 31.38 5.48 14.53
N GLU A 319 32.37 6.20 15.06
CA GLU A 319 32.15 7.48 15.77
C GLU A 319 31.64 8.60 14.86
N THR A 320 31.93 8.54 13.56
CA THR A 320 31.43 9.51 12.56
C THR A 320 29.90 9.39 12.42
N ILE A 321 29.38 8.15 12.38
CA ILE A 321 27.94 7.87 12.35
C ILE A 321 27.28 8.47 13.60
N ARG A 322 27.85 8.19 14.79
CA ARG A 322 27.35 8.75 16.05
C ARG A 322 27.31 10.28 16.05
N LYS A 323 28.40 10.92 15.60
CA LYS A 323 28.47 12.38 15.55
C LYS A 323 27.42 12.98 14.62
N ILE A 324 27.29 12.45 13.39
CA ILE A 324 26.29 12.97 12.43
C ILE A 324 24.86 12.74 12.93
N ALA A 325 24.60 11.60 13.58
CA ALA A 325 23.29 11.32 14.16
C ALA A 325 22.87 12.40 15.16
N PHE A 326 23.78 12.82 16.05
CA PHE A 326 23.50 13.88 17.01
C PHE A 326 23.40 15.25 16.36
N GLU A 327 24.20 15.56 15.33
CA GLU A 327 24.02 16.81 14.56
C GLU A 327 22.60 16.90 13.95
N ILE A 328 22.10 15.79 13.38
CA ILE A 328 20.73 15.71 12.84
C ILE A 328 19.70 15.88 13.94
N ARG A 329 19.83 15.12 15.05
CA ARG A 329 18.92 15.19 16.20
C ARG A 329 18.82 16.61 16.75
N ASP A 330 19.96 17.25 16.98
CA ASP A 330 20.01 18.57 17.58
C ASP A 330 19.37 19.61 16.64
N THR A 331 19.59 19.49 15.33
CA THR A 331 18.90 20.32 14.32
C THR A 331 17.38 20.14 14.36
N LEU A 332 16.89 18.90 14.52
CA LEU A 332 15.46 18.62 14.66
C LEU A 332 14.89 19.18 15.98
N TYR A 333 15.66 19.10 17.06
CA TYR A 333 15.25 19.55 18.39
C TYR A 333 15.21 21.08 18.51
N GLU A 334 16.07 21.79 17.78
CA GLU A 334 16.04 23.24 17.67
C GLU A 334 14.83 23.76 16.86
N ASN A 335 14.26 22.93 15.99
CA ASN A 335 13.10 23.32 15.18
C ASN A 335 11.79 23.28 16.00
N LYS A 336 11.36 24.44 16.47
CA LYS A 336 10.15 24.61 17.30
C LYS A 336 8.86 24.13 16.64
N GLU A 337 8.72 24.28 15.32
CA GLU A 337 7.51 23.82 14.61
C GLU A 337 7.47 22.31 14.50
N TYR A 338 8.62 21.70 14.21
CA TYR A 338 8.75 20.25 14.22
C TYR A 338 8.47 19.66 15.61
N GLN A 339 8.89 20.31 16.70
CA GLN A 339 8.58 19.85 18.06
C GLN A 339 7.07 19.81 18.34
N LYS A 340 6.28 20.77 17.83
CA LYS A 340 4.81 20.71 17.95
C LYS A 340 4.24 19.59 17.09
N PHE A 341 4.74 19.46 15.86
CA PHE A 341 4.30 18.45 14.91
C PHE A 341 4.52 17.03 15.43
N ARG A 342 5.71 16.71 15.92
CA ARG A 342 6.02 15.36 16.42
C ARG A 342 5.14 14.96 17.60
N ILE A 343 4.80 15.90 18.50
CA ILE A 343 3.89 15.65 19.63
C ILE A 343 2.48 15.30 19.13
N LEU A 344 1.95 16.04 18.16
CA LEU A 344 0.56 15.89 17.74
C LEU A 344 0.36 14.78 16.69
N ILE A 345 1.24 14.72 15.70
CA ILE A 345 1.13 13.86 14.52
C ILE A 345 2.21 12.76 14.49
N GLY A 346 3.41 13.02 15.01
CA GLY A 346 4.59 12.16 14.88
C GLY A 346 4.47 10.75 15.46
N PHE A 347 3.83 9.82 14.75
CA PHE A 347 3.64 8.42 15.17
C PHE A 347 4.95 7.61 15.16
N GLU A 348 5.88 7.94 14.26
CA GLU A 348 7.24 7.36 14.18
C GLU A 348 8.33 8.14 14.95
N SER A 349 7.99 9.23 15.64
CA SER A 349 8.96 10.08 16.33
C SER A 349 9.51 9.44 17.61
N ILE A 350 10.75 9.81 17.96
CA ILE A 350 11.52 9.17 19.06
C ILE A 350 11.52 10.03 20.33
N PHE A 351 10.76 9.65 21.35
CA PHE A 351 10.58 10.47 22.57
C PHE A 351 11.54 10.15 23.70
N HIS A 352 12.23 9.01 23.64
CA HIS A 352 13.24 8.62 24.63
C HIS A 352 14.64 9.14 24.32
N ASP A 353 15.53 8.98 25.31
CA ASP A 353 16.93 9.38 25.21
C ASP A 353 17.71 8.42 24.29
N TRP A 354 18.23 8.96 23.18
CA TRP A 354 19.00 8.19 22.21
C TRP A 354 20.18 7.45 22.86
N GLU A 355 20.83 8.04 23.86
CA GLU A 355 22.04 7.46 24.47
C GLU A 355 21.78 6.40 25.53
N LYS A 356 20.60 6.45 26.17
CA LYS A 356 20.29 5.60 27.33
C LYS A 356 19.36 4.44 27.01
N SER A 357 18.63 4.52 25.90
CA SER A 357 17.59 3.54 25.62
C SER A 357 18.11 2.34 24.82
N GLY A 358 18.26 1.21 25.52
CA GLY A 358 18.30 -0.12 24.90
C GLY A 358 16.89 -0.74 24.82
N PRO A 359 16.73 -1.92 24.20
CA PRO A 359 15.44 -2.56 23.95
C PRO A 359 14.71 -3.02 25.23
N GLU A 360 15.37 -2.95 26.39
CA GLU A 360 14.80 -3.27 27.71
C GLU A 360 14.30 -2.03 28.47
N SER A 361 14.45 -0.82 27.90
CA SER A 361 14.18 0.47 28.56
C SER A 361 13.17 1.36 27.84
N GLU A 362 12.51 0.85 26.81
CA GLU A 362 11.37 1.51 26.17
C GLU A 362 10.16 1.47 27.13
N ASP A 363 10.11 2.43 28.04
CA ASP A 363 8.94 2.69 28.87
C ASP A 363 7.91 3.45 28.02
N PHE A 364 7.27 2.71 27.10
CA PHE A 364 6.20 3.22 26.23
C PHE A 364 5.11 3.95 27.02
N GLU A 365 4.82 3.49 28.25
CA GLU A 365 3.83 4.13 29.11
C GLU A 365 4.29 5.53 29.57
N SER A 366 5.58 5.72 29.83
CA SER A 366 6.14 7.03 30.15
C SER A 366 6.15 7.98 28.95
N GLU A 367 6.41 7.48 27.75
CA GLU A 367 6.40 8.27 26.52
C GLU A 367 4.99 8.72 26.15
N ASP A 368 4.02 7.83 26.23
CA ASP A 368 2.62 8.13 25.98
C ASP A 368 2.10 9.21 26.96
N LYS A 369 2.43 9.07 28.25
CA LYS A 369 2.08 10.07 29.27
C LYS A 369 2.77 11.41 29.03
N PHE A 370 4.03 11.39 28.64
CA PHE A 370 4.77 12.61 28.29
C PHE A 370 4.11 13.32 27.11
N ARG A 371 3.85 12.58 26.03
CA ARG A 371 3.27 13.11 24.80
C ARG A 371 1.86 13.63 25.01
N GLU A 372 1.03 12.92 25.77
CA GLU A 372 -0.28 13.40 26.19
C GLU A 372 -0.19 14.71 26.96
N LYS A 373 0.67 14.78 27.99
CA LYS A 373 0.85 15.98 28.79
C LYS A 373 1.29 17.19 27.95
N GLU A 374 2.23 17.01 27.03
CA GLU A 374 2.67 18.10 26.17
C GLU A 374 1.60 18.50 25.14
N ALA A 375 0.83 17.54 24.60
CA ALA A 375 -0.31 17.84 23.73
C ALA A 375 -1.34 18.73 24.46
N LEU A 376 -1.68 18.43 25.71
CA LEU A 376 -2.60 19.26 26.50
C LEU A 376 -2.05 20.68 26.73
N LYS A 377 -0.76 20.83 27.03
CA LYS A 377 -0.12 22.15 27.17
C LYS A 377 -0.18 22.97 25.89
N LEU A 378 -0.02 22.33 24.72
CA LEU A 378 -0.15 23.01 23.44
C LEU A 378 -1.57 23.54 23.22
N ALA A 379 -2.60 22.78 23.63
CA ALA A 379 -3.98 23.24 23.55
C ALA A 379 -4.26 24.42 24.49
N GLU A 380 -3.71 24.41 25.71
CA GLU A 380 -3.83 25.53 26.67
C GLU A 380 -3.17 26.82 26.19
N ALA A 381 -2.20 26.73 25.28
CA ALA A 381 -1.53 27.90 24.70
C ALA A 381 -2.39 28.64 23.65
N ILE A 382 -3.56 28.11 23.27
CA ILE A 382 -4.44 28.70 22.27
C ILE A 382 -5.35 29.75 22.91
N ASN A 383 -5.12 31.01 22.52
CA ASN A 383 -5.91 32.17 22.93
C ASN A 383 -6.14 33.09 21.71
N GLU A 384 -6.83 34.21 21.90
CA GLU A 384 -7.16 35.16 20.82
C GLU A 384 -5.93 35.67 20.05
N GLU A 385 -4.78 35.81 20.70
CA GLU A 385 -3.54 36.28 20.08
C GLU A 385 -2.86 35.19 19.24
N THR A 386 -2.93 33.94 19.69
CA THR A 386 -2.26 32.79 19.05
C THR A 386 -3.17 32.00 18.10
N TYR A 387 -4.48 32.25 18.11
CA TYR A 387 -5.49 31.49 17.40
C TYR A 387 -5.20 31.38 15.89
N ASN A 388 -4.95 32.49 15.21
CA ASN A 388 -4.77 32.50 13.74
C ASN A 388 -3.57 31.64 13.29
N GLU A 389 -2.56 31.52 14.15
CA GLU A 389 -1.38 30.68 13.88
C GLU A 389 -1.71 29.20 14.11
N TRP A 390 -2.43 28.89 15.19
CA TRP A 390 -2.88 27.54 15.51
C TRP A 390 -3.93 26.99 14.56
N GLU A 391 -4.86 27.82 14.10
CA GLU A 391 -5.84 27.47 13.06
C GLU A 391 -5.13 26.93 11.82
N LYS A 392 -4.12 27.65 11.31
CA LYS A 392 -3.31 27.19 10.16
C LYS A 392 -2.61 25.86 10.43
N ARG A 393 -2.07 25.67 11.63
CA ARG A 393 -1.44 24.39 12.02
C ARG A 393 -2.44 23.25 12.06
N ILE A 394 -3.58 23.46 12.70
CA ILE A 394 -4.63 22.45 12.86
C ILE A 394 -5.13 21.99 11.49
N ILE A 395 -5.40 22.92 10.57
CA ILE A 395 -5.79 22.60 9.19
C ILE A 395 -4.69 21.82 8.48
N SER A 396 -3.44 22.30 8.57
CA SER A 396 -2.30 21.62 7.94
C SER A 396 -2.13 20.19 8.47
N TYR A 397 -2.26 19.97 9.77
CA TYR A 397 -2.10 18.66 10.41
C TYR A 397 -3.27 17.73 10.10
N ALA A 398 -4.49 18.26 10.07
CA ALA A 398 -5.68 17.49 9.72
C ALA A 398 -5.69 17.02 8.25
N SER A 399 -5.01 17.76 7.37
CA SER A 399 -4.89 17.40 5.94
C SER A 399 -3.92 16.25 5.65
N ILE A 400 -3.15 15.80 6.65
CA ILE A 400 -2.19 14.71 6.48
C ILE A 400 -2.95 13.38 6.44
N GLU A 401 -2.80 12.66 5.33
CA GLU A 401 -3.35 11.31 5.18
C GLU A 401 -2.38 10.28 5.76
N SER A 402 -2.87 9.45 6.68
CA SER A 402 -2.10 8.32 7.21
C SER A 402 -2.31 7.11 6.31
N ASN A 403 -1.23 6.66 5.66
CA ASN A 403 -1.25 5.48 4.77
C ASN A 403 -1.31 4.14 5.55
N ASP A 404 -1.06 4.18 6.86
CA ASP A 404 -1.00 3.03 7.77
C ASP A 404 -2.32 2.78 8.53
N MET A 405 -3.40 3.49 8.16
CA MET A 405 -4.68 3.51 8.87
C MET A 405 -4.60 4.01 10.33
N ALA A 406 -3.47 4.60 10.77
CA ALA A 406 -3.35 5.16 12.11
C ALA A 406 -4.29 6.37 12.28
N THR A 407 -5.08 6.33 13.35
CA THR A 407 -5.88 7.47 13.79
C THR A 407 -5.00 8.31 14.71
N PHE A 408 -4.73 9.59 14.42
CA PHE A 408 -3.86 10.45 15.26
C PHE A 408 -4.49 10.71 16.65
N PRO A 409 -4.14 9.93 17.70
CA PRO A 409 -4.91 9.94 18.94
C PRO A 409 -4.56 11.16 19.78
N TYR A 410 -3.29 11.55 19.80
CA TYR A 410 -2.80 12.74 20.49
C TYR A 410 -3.33 14.03 19.88
N PHE A 411 -3.47 14.08 18.55
CA PHE A 411 -4.13 15.20 17.89
C PHE A 411 -5.62 15.28 18.25
N GLY A 412 -6.32 14.14 18.32
CA GLY A 412 -7.68 14.08 18.85
C GLY A 412 -7.79 14.61 20.29
N LYS A 413 -6.95 14.11 21.21
CA LYS A 413 -6.91 14.58 22.60
C LYS A 413 -6.59 16.08 22.71
N PHE A 414 -5.66 16.58 21.90
CA PHE A 414 -5.35 18.00 21.80
C PHE A 414 -6.57 18.83 21.39
N LEU A 415 -7.31 18.40 20.36
CA LEU A 415 -8.50 19.11 19.89
C LEU A 415 -9.66 19.05 20.89
N GLU A 416 -9.80 17.94 21.60
CA GLU A 416 -10.75 17.81 22.71
C GLU A 416 -10.40 18.78 23.85
N HIS A 417 -9.15 18.82 24.29
CA HIS A 417 -8.74 19.77 25.34
C HIS A 417 -8.82 21.22 24.90
N PHE A 418 -8.54 21.51 23.62
CA PHE A 418 -8.76 22.85 23.04
C PHE A 418 -10.24 23.24 23.08
N GLY A 419 -11.14 22.32 22.71
CA GLY A 419 -12.59 22.52 22.82
C GLY A 419 -13.05 22.82 24.24
N LYS A 420 -12.42 22.20 25.24
CA LYS A 420 -12.72 22.40 26.66
C LYS A 420 -12.19 23.73 27.21
N THR A 421 -10.95 24.10 26.87
CA THR A 421 -10.25 25.26 27.42
C THR A 421 -10.63 26.57 26.74
N SER A 422 -10.86 26.53 25.42
CA SER A 422 -11.16 27.70 24.58
C SER A 422 -12.40 27.44 23.69
N PRO A 423 -13.59 27.15 24.27
CA PRO A 423 -14.75 26.66 23.53
C PRO A 423 -15.27 27.62 22.44
N ALA A 424 -15.17 28.94 22.66
CA ALA A 424 -15.60 29.92 21.66
C ALA A 424 -14.73 29.88 20.40
N LEU A 425 -13.41 29.77 20.57
CA LEU A 425 -12.45 29.66 19.47
C LEU A 425 -12.55 28.31 18.77
N ALA A 426 -12.77 27.23 19.51
CA ALA A 426 -12.94 25.90 18.93
C ALA A 426 -14.22 25.79 18.09
N LEU A 427 -15.33 26.40 18.53
CA LEU A 427 -16.55 26.50 17.74
C LEU A 427 -16.37 27.40 16.50
N LYS A 428 -15.61 28.51 16.64
CA LYS A 428 -15.25 29.35 15.50
C LYS A 428 -14.48 28.56 14.44
N LEU A 429 -13.48 27.77 14.85
CA LEU A 429 -12.70 26.91 13.96
C LEU A 429 -13.60 25.98 13.15
N LEU A 430 -14.58 25.35 13.80
CA LEU A 430 -15.56 24.49 13.12
C LEU A 430 -16.47 25.25 12.15
N LEU A 431 -16.87 26.48 12.48
CA LEU A 431 -17.69 27.30 11.57
C LEU A 431 -16.91 27.74 10.33
N ASP A 432 -15.63 28.05 10.50
CA ASP A 432 -14.79 28.60 9.43
C ASP A 432 -14.19 27.50 8.53
N THR A 433 -13.96 26.28 9.06
CA THR A 433 -13.14 25.24 8.39
C THR A 433 -13.66 23.81 8.47
N SER A 434 -14.96 23.61 8.72
CA SER A 434 -15.55 22.28 8.97
C SER A 434 -15.24 21.22 7.90
N ASP A 435 -15.17 21.58 6.61
CA ASP A 435 -14.86 20.63 5.53
C ASP A 435 -13.47 20.01 5.67
N GLN A 436 -12.50 20.77 6.19
CA GLN A 436 -11.11 20.32 6.35
C GLN A 436 -10.91 19.52 7.65
N LEU A 437 -11.88 19.57 8.57
CA LEU A 437 -11.78 18.99 9.91
C LEU A 437 -12.79 17.86 10.16
N GLU A 438 -13.48 17.37 9.12
CA GLU A 438 -14.60 16.42 9.26
C GLU A 438 -14.30 15.22 10.17
N ARG A 439 -13.08 14.66 10.06
CA ARG A 439 -12.62 13.50 10.84
C ARG A 439 -12.39 13.82 12.33
N PHE A 440 -12.21 15.09 12.67
CA PHE A 440 -11.86 15.57 14.01
C PHE A 440 -12.97 16.39 14.69
N ILE A 441 -14.09 16.63 14.01
CA ILE A 441 -15.26 17.34 14.57
C ILE A 441 -15.66 16.77 15.94
N ILE A 442 -15.66 15.44 16.06
CA ILE A 442 -16.11 14.73 17.27
C ILE A 442 -15.24 15.09 18.47
N ALA A 443 -13.92 15.17 18.29
CA ALA A 443 -12.99 15.50 19.38
C ALA A 443 -13.29 16.90 19.94
N ILE A 444 -13.45 17.89 19.05
CA ILE A 444 -13.79 19.26 19.44
C ILE A 444 -15.15 19.30 20.16
N PHE A 445 -16.16 18.60 19.64
CA PHE A 445 -17.47 18.52 20.29
C PHE A 445 -17.39 17.93 21.69
N CYS A 446 -16.67 16.81 21.88
CA CYS A 446 -16.51 16.20 23.20
C CYS A 446 -15.94 17.19 24.22
N GLY A 447 -14.93 17.97 23.82
CA GLY A 447 -14.35 19.02 24.66
C GLY A 447 -15.33 20.13 25.05
N VAL A 448 -16.03 20.69 24.05
CA VAL A 448 -16.99 21.80 24.29
C VAL A 448 -18.17 21.34 25.16
N MET A 449 -18.58 20.09 25.05
CA MET A 449 -19.68 19.51 25.84
C MET A 449 -19.42 19.50 27.35
N GLU A 450 -18.15 19.53 27.77
CA GLU A 450 -17.76 19.64 29.18
C GLU A 450 -17.84 21.08 29.72
N THR A 451 -18.30 22.04 28.91
CA THR A 451 -18.37 23.46 29.26
C THR A 451 -19.81 23.96 29.33
N GLU A 452 -19.99 25.21 29.78
CA GLU A 452 -21.30 25.89 29.76
C GLU A 452 -21.84 26.11 28.33
N ARG A 453 -20.97 26.02 27.29
CA ARG A 453 -21.33 26.21 25.87
C ARG A 453 -21.85 24.95 25.18
N LYS A 454 -22.16 23.87 25.90
CA LYS A 454 -22.78 22.66 25.32
C LYS A 454 -24.05 22.93 24.47
N GLY A 455 -24.80 23.99 24.78
CA GLY A 455 -25.97 24.41 23.98
C GLY A 455 -25.62 24.86 22.56
N ASP A 456 -24.44 25.48 22.39
CA ASP A 456 -23.95 25.95 21.09
C ASP A 456 -23.62 24.75 20.17
N VAL A 457 -23.10 23.65 20.74
CA VAL A 457 -22.84 22.39 20.00
C VAL A 457 -24.14 21.83 19.43
N TYR A 458 -25.18 21.71 20.26
CA TYR A 458 -26.48 21.19 19.77
C TYR A 458 -27.11 22.10 18.72
N SER A 459 -26.95 23.42 18.85
CA SER A 459 -27.45 24.39 17.88
C SER A 459 -26.70 24.29 16.54
N LEU A 460 -25.38 24.10 16.59
CA LEU A 460 -24.56 23.89 15.40
C LEU A 460 -24.91 22.56 14.71
N ILE A 461 -25.05 21.48 15.49
CA ILE A 461 -25.50 20.20 14.99
C ILE A 461 -26.88 20.33 14.33
N GLU A 462 -27.84 21.02 14.97
CA GLU A 462 -29.19 21.18 14.43
C GLU A 462 -29.17 21.90 13.08
N LYS A 463 -28.35 22.96 12.95
CA LYS A 463 -28.09 23.68 11.71
C LYS A 463 -27.48 22.79 10.63
N TRP A 464 -26.42 22.04 10.95
CA TRP A 464 -25.78 21.14 9.98
C TRP A 464 -26.71 20.01 9.54
N CYS A 465 -27.57 19.51 10.42
CA CYS A 465 -28.62 18.55 10.06
C CYS A 465 -29.64 19.14 9.08
N ASP A 466 -30.07 20.39 9.27
CA ASP A 466 -30.95 21.09 8.34
C ASP A 466 -30.32 21.24 6.95
N GLU A 467 -29.04 21.62 6.92
CA GLU A 467 -28.25 21.77 5.70
C GLU A 467 -27.91 20.41 5.05
N GLY A 468 -27.91 19.31 5.81
CA GLY A 468 -27.49 17.99 5.34
C GLY A 468 -25.97 17.81 5.27
N LYS A 469 -25.23 18.54 6.11
CA LYS A 469 -23.76 18.50 6.15
C LYS A 469 -23.25 17.69 7.33
N TYR A 470 -22.11 17.01 7.13
CA TYR A 470 -21.36 16.25 8.15
C TYR A 470 -22.23 15.24 8.92
N LEU A 471 -23.26 14.70 8.29
CA LEU A 471 -24.26 13.86 8.95
C LEU A 471 -23.62 12.66 9.65
N PHE A 472 -22.58 12.07 9.04
CA PHE A 472 -21.81 10.98 9.63
C PHE A 472 -21.10 11.39 10.92
N SER A 473 -20.30 12.46 10.89
CA SER A 473 -19.54 12.94 12.06
C SER A 473 -20.46 13.39 13.19
N VAL A 474 -21.56 14.06 12.84
CA VAL A 474 -22.60 14.48 13.77
C VAL A 474 -23.33 13.28 14.39
N ALA A 475 -23.66 12.25 13.59
CA ALA A 475 -24.23 11.03 14.13
C ALA A 475 -23.26 10.40 15.11
N ARG A 476 -22.01 10.17 14.69
CA ARG A 476 -20.99 9.47 15.48
C ARG A 476 -20.68 10.15 16.81
N PHE A 477 -20.83 11.48 16.92
CA PHE A 477 -20.75 12.18 18.21
C PHE A 477 -21.68 11.59 19.29
N PHE A 478 -22.87 11.09 18.91
CA PHE A 478 -23.79 10.44 19.85
C PHE A 478 -23.31 9.09 20.39
N GLU A 479 -22.25 8.48 19.85
CA GLU A 479 -21.60 7.34 20.50
C GLU A 479 -20.89 7.74 21.80
N TYR A 480 -20.44 8.99 21.89
CA TYR A 480 -19.66 9.51 23.01
C TYR A 480 -20.47 10.43 23.93
N SER A 481 -21.63 10.94 23.47
CA SER A 481 -22.50 11.79 24.28
C SER A 481 -23.12 11.02 25.45
N PRO A 482 -23.11 11.57 26.68
CA PRO A 482 -23.77 10.95 27.83
C PRO A 482 -25.30 10.97 27.73
N GLU A 483 -25.86 11.94 26.99
CA GLU A 483 -27.29 12.05 26.75
C GLU A 483 -27.60 11.94 25.26
N LEU A 484 -28.50 11.01 24.92
CA LEU A 484 -28.96 10.81 23.55
C LEU A 484 -30.14 11.73 23.25
N ASN A 485 -29.96 12.64 22.30
CA ASN A 485 -31.04 13.50 21.82
C ASN A 485 -31.80 12.80 20.68
N GLU A 486 -32.84 12.05 21.03
CA GLU A 486 -33.65 11.27 20.09
C GLU A 486 -34.23 12.12 18.95
N LYS A 487 -34.68 13.35 19.25
CA LYS A 487 -35.25 14.24 18.23
C LYS A 487 -34.23 14.57 17.15
N LEU A 488 -32.99 14.83 17.56
CA LEU A 488 -31.90 15.17 16.66
C LEU A 488 -31.41 13.95 15.88
N LEU A 489 -31.30 12.79 16.54
CA LEU A 489 -30.96 11.53 15.85
C LEU A 489 -31.99 11.15 14.78
N ASN A 490 -33.29 11.34 15.05
CA ASN A 490 -34.35 11.17 14.06
C ASN A 490 -34.22 12.14 12.89
N LYS A 491 -33.82 13.39 13.14
CA LYS A 491 -33.57 14.38 12.09
C LYS A 491 -32.44 13.95 11.17
N ILE A 492 -31.33 13.45 11.74
CA ILE A 492 -30.19 12.91 10.99
C ILE A 492 -30.62 11.69 10.16
N LEU A 493 -31.35 10.75 10.76
CA LEU A 493 -31.90 9.57 10.07
C LEU A 493 -32.72 9.97 8.84
N ASN A 494 -33.70 10.86 9.01
CA ASN A 494 -34.56 11.29 7.93
C ASN A 494 -33.77 11.95 6.80
N LYS A 495 -32.76 12.76 7.14
CA LYS A 495 -31.89 13.41 6.15
C LYS A 495 -30.98 12.41 5.42
N ALA A 496 -30.43 11.42 6.13
CA ALA A 496 -29.61 10.36 5.56
C ALA A 496 -30.42 9.45 4.63
N ILE A 497 -31.66 9.11 5.00
CA ILE A 497 -32.59 8.36 4.14
C ILE A 497 -32.90 9.15 2.86
N ALA A 498 -33.19 10.45 2.98
CA ALA A 498 -33.54 11.30 1.85
C ALA A 498 -32.36 11.52 0.87
N SER A 499 -31.13 11.58 1.38
CA SER A 499 -29.90 11.74 0.60
C SER A 499 -29.25 10.42 0.15
N ASN A 500 -29.78 9.28 0.59
CA ASN A 500 -29.19 7.95 0.38
C ASN A 500 -27.76 7.82 0.93
N ASP A 501 -27.44 8.51 2.02
CA ASP A 501 -26.14 8.45 2.69
C ASP A 501 -26.00 7.16 3.52
N LEU A 502 -25.51 6.11 2.86
CA LEU A 502 -25.40 4.77 3.46
C LEU A 502 -24.38 4.73 4.61
N ASN A 503 -23.35 5.56 4.58
CA ASN A 503 -22.33 5.59 5.64
C ASN A 503 -22.94 6.12 6.94
N THR A 504 -23.71 7.21 6.87
CA THR A 504 -24.44 7.73 8.03
C THR A 504 -25.47 6.72 8.55
N LEU A 505 -26.18 6.00 7.68
CA LEU A 505 -27.14 4.97 8.11
C LEU A 505 -26.47 3.81 8.85
N ASN A 506 -25.31 3.34 8.36
CA ASN A 506 -24.51 2.33 9.07
C ASN A 506 -24.08 2.84 10.45
N GLN A 507 -23.69 4.11 10.54
CA GLN A 507 -23.29 4.76 11.79
C GLN A 507 -24.46 4.91 12.78
N ILE A 508 -25.68 5.19 12.30
CA ILE A 508 -26.90 5.25 13.13
C ILE A 508 -27.18 3.91 13.82
N ILE A 509 -27.07 2.81 13.08
CA ILE A 509 -27.22 1.46 13.64
C ILE A 509 -26.21 1.19 14.76
N SER A 510 -24.95 1.59 14.55
CA SER A 510 -23.90 1.52 15.57
C SER A 510 -24.29 2.31 16.82
N ILE A 511 -24.78 3.55 16.69
CA ILE A 511 -25.16 4.41 17.83
C ILE A 511 -26.27 3.78 18.66
N VAL A 512 -27.35 3.28 18.02
CA VAL A 512 -28.45 2.64 18.74
C VAL A 512 -27.95 1.41 19.50
N SER A 513 -27.00 0.68 18.94
CA SER A 513 -26.39 -0.48 19.59
C SER A 513 -25.49 -0.09 20.77
N VAL A 514 -24.68 0.96 20.65
CA VAL A 514 -23.80 1.45 21.73
C VAL A 514 -24.60 2.01 22.90
N GLN A 515 -25.61 2.81 22.60
CA GLN A 515 -26.44 3.51 23.59
C GLN A 515 -27.57 2.62 24.14
N TYR A 516 -27.52 1.31 23.90
CA TYR A 516 -28.57 0.40 24.31
C TYR A 516 -28.71 0.29 25.83
N ASN A 517 -29.92 0.57 26.32
CA ASN A 517 -30.35 0.39 27.71
C ASN A 517 -31.90 0.42 27.75
N GLU A 518 -32.50 0.17 28.91
CA GLU A 518 -33.97 0.17 29.09
C GLU A 518 -34.65 1.46 28.63
N LYS A 519 -34.02 2.62 28.82
CA LYS A 519 -34.56 3.92 28.38
C LYS A 519 -34.54 4.05 26.85
N ASN A 520 -33.50 3.53 26.20
CA ASN A 520 -33.25 3.68 24.77
C ASN A 520 -33.77 2.51 23.92
N LYS A 521 -34.32 1.45 24.54
CA LYS A 521 -34.94 0.30 23.86
C LYS A 521 -35.94 0.67 22.75
N PRO A 522 -36.80 1.69 22.89
CA PRO A 522 -37.71 2.11 21.81
C PRO A 522 -37.00 2.50 20.50
N LEU A 523 -35.72 2.90 20.55
CA LEU A 523 -34.95 3.32 19.38
C LEU A 523 -34.65 2.20 18.40
N ILE A 524 -34.74 0.92 18.83
CA ILE A 524 -34.69 -0.20 17.90
C ILE A 524 -35.77 -0.01 16.84
N LYS A 525 -37.03 0.19 17.25
CA LYS A 525 -38.15 0.33 16.33
C LYS A 525 -38.16 1.68 15.62
N SER A 526 -37.91 2.77 16.33
CA SER A 526 -38.05 4.12 15.74
C SER A 526 -36.86 4.56 14.88
N ILE A 527 -35.66 4.01 15.09
CA ILE A 527 -34.42 4.48 14.44
C ILE A 527 -33.64 3.36 13.75
N PHE A 528 -33.37 2.25 14.45
CA PHE A 528 -32.58 1.14 13.90
C PHE A 528 -33.27 0.51 12.69
N MET A 529 -34.55 0.15 12.83
CA MET A 529 -35.28 -0.55 11.76
C MET A 529 -35.41 0.28 10.48
N PRO A 530 -35.80 1.57 10.50
CA PRO A 530 -35.85 2.37 9.27
C PRO A 530 -34.48 2.52 8.57
N ALA A 531 -33.39 2.64 9.34
CA ALA A 531 -32.05 2.67 8.77
C ALA A 531 -31.69 1.35 8.09
N LEU A 532 -31.97 0.22 8.75
CA LEU A 532 -31.74 -1.13 8.22
C LEU A 532 -32.55 -1.38 6.94
N GLU A 533 -33.84 -1.03 6.92
CA GLU A 533 -34.70 -1.17 5.74
C GLU A 533 -34.11 -0.43 4.52
N LYS A 534 -33.63 0.80 4.74
CA LYS A 534 -33.00 1.60 3.68
C LYS A 534 -31.67 1.01 3.22
N LEU A 535 -30.87 0.46 4.12
CA LEU A 535 -29.62 -0.25 3.79
C LEU A 535 -29.90 -1.53 3.00
N THR A 536 -30.92 -2.31 3.39
CA THR A 536 -31.37 -3.53 2.69
C THR A 536 -31.81 -3.21 1.27
N ALA A 537 -32.59 -2.13 1.07
CA ALA A 537 -33.00 -1.69 -0.26
C ALA A 537 -31.79 -1.35 -1.18
N ASN A 538 -30.67 -0.92 -0.59
CA ASN A 538 -29.42 -0.63 -1.30
C ASN A 538 -28.42 -1.81 -1.30
N LYS A 539 -28.82 -3.00 -0.81
CA LYS A 539 -27.97 -4.18 -0.67
C LYS A 539 -26.67 -3.92 0.12
N ASN A 540 -26.73 -3.03 1.12
CA ASN A 540 -25.60 -2.70 1.97
C ASN A 540 -25.75 -3.37 3.34
N SER A 541 -24.74 -4.15 3.74
CA SER A 541 -24.69 -4.85 5.03
C SER A 541 -23.50 -4.42 5.88
N ASN A 542 -22.87 -3.28 5.58
CA ASN A 542 -21.61 -2.88 6.22
C ASN A 542 -21.78 -2.48 7.70
N TRP A 543 -23.00 -2.23 8.17
CA TRP A 543 -23.28 -1.95 9.58
C TRP A 543 -22.77 -3.06 10.52
N ILE A 544 -22.68 -4.31 10.04
CA ILE A 544 -22.18 -5.43 10.85
C ILE A 544 -20.75 -5.16 11.36
N PHE A 545 -19.90 -4.52 10.57
CA PHE A 545 -18.51 -4.22 10.92
C PHE A 545 -18.40 -3.26 12.11
N SER A 546 -19.44 -2.48 12.36
CA SER A 546 -19.50 -1.52 13.48
C SER A 546 -20.19 -2.09 14.72
N VAL A 547 -20.90 -3.23 14.63
CA VAL A 547 -21.72 -3.78 15.72
C VAL A 547 -21.18 -5.11 16.26
N TRP A 548 -20.57 -5.95 15.41
CA TRP A 548 -20.22 -7.34 15.75
C TRP A 548 -19.33 -7.49 16.99
N PHE A 549 -18.44 -6.53 17.27
CA PHE A 549 -17.51 -6.59 18.40
C PHE A 549 -18.09 -6.01 19.69
N ARG A 550 -19.22 -5.29 19.62
CA ARG A 550 -19.80 -4.59 20.77
C ARG A 550 -20.46 -5.56 21.73
N LYS A 551 -20.38 -5.26 23.03
CA LYS A 551 -20.95 -6.13 24.09
C LYS A 551 -22.47 -6.09 24.09
N GLN A 552 -23.02 -4.89 23.88
CA GLN A 552 -24.45 -4.57 23.88
C GLN A 552 -25.23 -5.27 22.75
N ARG A 553 -24.55 -5.79 21.72
CA ARG A 553 -25.20 -6.47 20.59
C ARG A 553 -26.11 -7.60 21.04
N LYS A 554 -25.72 -8.31 22.11
CA LYS A 554 -26.47 -9.45 22.65
C LYS A 554 -27.81 -9.00 23.21
N ASP A 555 -27.79 -7.92 23.98
CA ASP A 555 -28.98 -7.36 24.60
C ASP A 555 -29.92 -6.75 23.55
N VAL A 556 -29.37 -6.07 22.55
CA VAL A 556 -30.12 -5.55 21.40
C VAL A 556 -30.86 -6.67 20.65
N ILE A 557 -30.16 -7.76 20.32
CA ILE A 557 -30.74 -8.90 19.59
C ILE A 557 -31.76 -9.65 20.47
N ALA A 558 -31.48 -9.83 21.76
CA ALA A 558 -32.37 -10.52 22.68
C ALA A 558 -33.72 -9.81 22.85
N ASP A 559 -33.74 -8.49 22.69
CA ASP A 559 -34.93 -7.65 22.85
C ASP A 559 -35.67 -7.34 21.54
N MET A 560 -35.18 -7.86 20.42
CA MET A 560 -35.86 -7.84 19.12
C MET A 560 -36.90 -8.95 19.03
N GLY A 561 -38.06 -8.64 18.43
CA GLY A 561 -39.05 -9.65 18.07
C GLY A 561 -38.73 -10.32 16.73
N ASN A 562 -39.49 -11.36 16.39
CA ASN A 562 -39.27 -12.12 15.16
C ASN A 562 -39.32 -11.26 13.89
N THR A 563 -40.11 -10.18 13.89
CA THR A 563 -40.19 -9.25 12.76
C THR A 563 -38.89 -8.47 12.58
N GLU A 564 -38.31 -7.93 13.65
CA GLU A 564 -37.03 -7.22 13.57
C GLU A 564 -35.87 -8.16 13.22
N LEU A 565 -35.83 -9.36 13.84
CA LEU A 565 -34.82 -10.37 13.54
C LEU A 565 -34.86 -10.82 12.08
N LYS A 566 -36.06 -10.98 11.51
CA LYS A 566 -36.21 -11.30 10.08
C LYS A 566 -35.64 -10.21 9.19
N ALA A 567 -35.91 -8.93 9.49
CA ALA A 567 -35.36 -7.83 8.71
C ALA A 567 -33.82 -7.74 8.77
N ILE A 568 -33.19 -8.15 9.89
CA ILE A 568 -31.73 -8.34 9.96
C ILE A 568 -31.28 -9.42 8.99
N LEU A 569 -31.93 -10.59 9.00
CA LEU A 569 -31.60 -11.70 8.10
C LEU A 569 -31.78 -11.31 6.63
N ASP A 570 -32.86 -10.58 6.29
CA ASP A 570 -33.10 -10.05 4.95
C ASP A 570 -31.97 -9.12 4.50
N ASN A 571 -31.42 -8.30 5.40
CA ASN A 571 -30.24 -7.49 5.10
C ASN A 571 -28.99 -8.38 4.88
N LEU A 572 -28.70 -9.31 5.78
CA LEU A 572 -27.54 -10.21 5.68
C LEU A 572 -27.58 -11.10 4.43
N PHE A 573 -28.75 -11.32 3.85
CA PHE A 573 -28.93 -12.03 2.59
C PHE A 573 -28.22 -11.34 1.41
N CYS A 574 -27.92 -10.05 1.55
CA CYS A 574 -27.17 -9.26 0.56
C CYS A 574 -25.67 -9.57 0.56
N LEU A 575 -25.13 -10.16 1.64
CA LEU A 575 -23.73 -10.54 1.73
C LEU A 575 -23.40 -11.66 0.72
N LYS A 576 -22.32 -11.47 -0.03
CA LYS A 576 -21.79 -12.50 -0.94
C LYS A 576 -21.23 -13.69 -0.19
N ARG A 577 -20.63 -13.44 0.98
CA ARG A 577 -20.02 -14.43 1.85
C ARG A 577 -20.42 -14.16 3.30
N ILE A 578 -20.69 -15.21 4.04
CA ILE A 578 -20.84 -15.15 5.50
C ILE A 578 -19.43 -15.29 6.08
N ASP A 579 -18.91 -14.19 6.64
CA ASP A 579 -17.63 -14.17 7.35
C ASP A 579 -17.87 -14.23 8.87
N TYR A 580 -16.79 -14.24 9.65
CA TYR A 580 -16.88 -14.34 11.11
C TYR A 580 -17.69 -13.21 11.76
N HIS A 581 -17.77 -12.04 11.12
CA HIS A 581 -18.58 -10.91 11.59
C HIS A 581 -20.07 -11.23 11.51
N ALA A 582 -20.51 -11.73 10.35
CA ALA A 582 -21.88 -12.16 10.13
C ALA A 582 -22.23 -13.39 10.99
N GLU A 583 -21.29 -14.34 11.16
CA GLU A 583 -21.46 -15.49 12.06
C GLU A 583 -21.76 -15.05 13.49
N ASP A 584 -21.01 -14.07 14.03
CA ASP A 584 -21.22 -13.57 15.39
C ASP A 584 -22.64 -13.00 15.59
N ILE A 585 -23.23 -12.37 14.57
CA ILE A 585 -24.63 -11.89 14.61
C ILE A 585 -25.59 -13.07 14.51
N LEU A 586 -25.41 -13.98 13.55
CA LEU A 586 -26.26 -15.15 13.33
C LEU A 586 -26.30 -16.07 14.56
N CYS A 587 -25.17 -16.27 15.23
CA CYS A 587 -25.09 -17.07 16.46
C CYS A 587 -25.94 -16.48 17.59
N GLU A 588 -25.94 -15.16 17.77
CA GLU A 588 -26.79 -14.55 18.79
C GLU A 588 -28.28 -14.69 18.42
N ILE A 589 -28.65 -14.51 17.14
CA ILE A 589 -30.03 -14.76 16.70
C ILE A 589 -30.43 -16.22 16.92
N ALA A 590 -29.55 -17.17 16.60
CA ALA A 590 -29.82 -18.60 16.72
C ALA A 590 -30.06 -19.07 18.17
N LYS A 591 -29.49 -18.37 19.17
CA LYS A 591 -29.77 -18.66 20.59
C LYS A 591 -31.21 -18.35 20.99
N HIS A 592 -31.87 -17.44 20.28
CA HIS A 592 -33.24 -17.01 20.56
C HIS A 592 -34.26 -17.67 19.62
N VAL A 593 -33.95 -17.72 18.32
CA VAL A 593 -34.86 -18.23 17.28
C VAL A 593 -34.07 -19.01 16.22
N PRO A 594 -33.62 -20.25 16.53
CA PRO A 594 -32.78 -21.04 15.63
C PRO A 594 -33.46 -21.35 14.29
N GLU A 595 -34.79 -21.45 14.26
CA GLU A 595 -35.56 -21.75 13.06
C GLU A 595 -35.38 -20.68 11.96
N LEU A 596 -35.28 -19.40 12.35
CA LEU A 596 -35.08 -18.30 11.40
C LEU A 596 -33.70 -18.36 10.74
N VAL A 597 -32.67 -18.74 11.49
CA VAL A 597 -31.30 -18.87 10.96
C VAL A 597 -31.19 -20.07 10.01
N ILE A 598 -31.85 -21.18 10.33
CA ILE A 598 -31.94 -22.33 9.42
C ILE A 598 -32.66 -21.93 8.13
N GLN A 599 -33.79 -21.23 8.24
CA GLN A 599 -34.52 -20.74 7.07
C GLN A 599 -33.66 -19.81 6.20
N PHE A 600 -32.92 -18.88 6.81
CA PHE A 600 -31.99 -17.99 6.13
C PHE A 600 -30.96 -18.77 5.27
N PHE A 601 -30.33 -19.80 5.82
CA PHE A 601 -29.39 -20.62 5.05
C PHE A 601 -30.07 -21.42 3.93
N CYS A 602 -31.28 -21.93 4.15
CA CYS A 602 -32.08 -22.59 3.10
C CYS A 602 -32.39 -21.64 1.93
N GLU A 603 -32.71 -20.38 2.22
CA GLU A 603 -32.95 -19.34 1.22
C GLU A 603 -31.65 -19.02 0.46
N ARG A 604 -30.51 -18.92 1.15
CA ARG A 604 -29.21 -18.66 0.51
C ARG A 604 -28.79 -19.79 -0.42
N LEU A 605 -28.98 -21.05 -0.01
CA LEU A 605 -28.75 -22.24 -0.84
C LEU A 605 -29.64 -22.28 -2.08
N SER A 606 -30.87 -21.77 -1.97
CA SER A 606 -31.78 -21.71 -3.12
C SER A 606 -31.29 -20.71 -4.15
N LYS A 607 -30.83 -19.53 -3.72
CA LYS A 607 -30.26 -18.49 -4.59
C LYS A 607 -28.96 -18.91 -5.29
N GLU A 608 -28.10 -19.69 -4.63
CA GLU A 608 -26.86 -20.19 -5.25
C GLU A 608 -27.13 -21.09 -6.47
N LYS A 609 -28.25 -21.82 -6.46
CA LYS A 609 -28.66 -22.68 -7.58
C LYS A 609 -29.04 -21.88 -8.84
N ASP A 610 -29.37 -20.60 -8.71
CA ASP A 610 -29.83 -19.73 -9.80
C ASP A 610 -28.67 -19.12 -10.65
N LYS A 611 -27.41 -19.48 -10.40
CA LYS A 611 -26.21 -19.30 -11.27
C LYS A 611 -25.89 -17.87 -11.80
N ASP A 612 -26.44 -16.81 -11.21
CA ASP A 612 -26.33 -15.46 -11.78
C ASP A 612 -25.11 -14.61 -11.29
N ASP A 613 -24.26 -15.10 -10.36
CA ASP A 613 -23.18 -14.29 -9.73
C ASP A 613 -21.74 -14.80 -9.99
N ASN A 614 -21.44 -15.29 -11.20
CA ASN A 614 -20.07 -15.66 -11.65
C ASN A 614 -19.27 -16.55 -10.68
N GLY A 615 -19.94 -17.39 -9.88
CA GLY A 615 -19.31 -18.30 -8.91
C GLY A 615 -18.71 -17.64 -7.66
N ARG A 616 -19.05 -16.38 -7.35
CA ARG A 616 -18.50 -15.64 -6.20
C ARG A 616 -19.42 -15.55 -4.97
N TYR A 617 -20.62 -16.12 -5.04
CA TYR A 617 -21.58 -16.15 -3.94
C TYR A 617 -21.42 -17.45 -3.15
N GLU A 618 -21.14 -17.36 -1.86
CA GLU A 618 -21.01 -18.49 -0.94
C GLU A 618 -22.27 -18.56 -0.07
N ALA A 619 -23.15 -19.54 -0.33
CA ALA A 619 -24.41 -19.67 0.39
C ALA A 619 -24.20 -20.03 1.87
N ILE A 620 -23.28 -20.95 2.14
CA ILE A 620 -22.89 -21.44 3.46
C ILE A 620 -21.36 -21.35 3.56
N PRO A 621 -20.81 -20.83 4.67
CA PRO A 621 -19.36 -20.75 4.82
C PRO A 621 -18.72 -22.14 4.86
N PHE A 622 -17.58 -22.31 4.19
CA PHE A 622 -16.81 -23.56 4.22
C PHE A 622 -16.41 -23.99 5.64
N ASN A 623 -16.09 -23.03 6.51
CA ASN A 623 -15.86 -23.22 7.93
C ASN A 623 -16.71 -22.21 8.72
N PHE A 624 -17.56 -22.72 9.62
CA PHE A 624 -18.28 -21.89 10.59
C PHE A 624 -17.48 -21.91 11.90
N HIS A 625 -16.98 -20.76 12.34
CA HIS A 625 -15.96 -20.68 13.40
C HIS A 625 -16.52 -20.54 14.83
N LYS A 626 -17.85 -20.50 14.98
CA LYS A 626 -18.54 -20.20 16.25
C LYS A 626 -19.36 -21.36 16.78
#